data_AF-A0A3P8RIG5-F1
#
_entry.id   AF-A0A3P8RIG5-F1
#
_cell.length_a   1.000
_cell.length_b   1.000
_cell.length_c   1.000
_cell.angle_alpha   90.00
_cell.angle_beta   90.00
_cell.angle_gamma   90.00
#
_symmetry.space_group_name_H-M   'P 1'
#
loop_
_entity.id
_entity.type
_entity.pdbx_description
1 polymer ?
#
loop_
_entity_poly.entity_id
_entity_poly.type
_entity_poly.pdbx_seq_one_letter_code
_entity_poly.pdbx_strand_id
1 'polypeptide(L)'
;MNSDRVRIKVLHDAGWSFRQIGQDIKCSHSVVKYALESVAGTGTYRMRQGRGRKQKLTDADVRHLKILSTSDRRKTTADLQVELNASRAESEKVSRMTISRRLNEQGLKGRVAAKKQLLRPTNIQKRLRLPRERKHWTVDVWNKVLWTDESEVFDQGEGIWSTGTDGLDKSESRLESY
;
A
#
# COMPACT_ATOMS: atom_id res chain seq x y z
N MET A 1 3.90 6.18 31.83
CA MET A 1 2.76 6.48 32.72
C MET A 1 2.85 7.94 33.16
N ASN A 2 1.76 8.71 33.09
CA ASN A 2 1.68 10.11 33.56
C ASN A 2 1.55 10.18 35.10
N SER A 3 2.47 9.52 35.80
CA SER A 3 2.37 9.30 37.26
C SER A 3 2.21 10.63 38.02
N ASP A 4 2.95 11.65 37.61
CA ASP A 4 3.04 12.92 38.35
C ASP A 4 1.74 13.73 38.29
N ARG A 5 1.03 13.76 37.15
CA ARG A 5 -0.25 14.48 37.05
C ARG A 5 -1.36 13.84 37.86
N VAL A 6 -1.36 12.50 37.94
CA VAL A 6 -2.29 11.77 38.80
C VAL A 6 -1.96 12.03 40.27
N ARG A 7 -0.68 11.97 40.65
CA ARG A 7 -0.21 12.28 42.00
C ARG A 7 -0.50 13.72 42.41
N ILE A 8 -0.31 14.70 41.51
CA ILE A 8 -0.70 16.10 41.71
C ILE A 8 -2.19 16.19 42.07
N LYS A 9 -3.06 15.50 41.32
CA LYS A 9 -4.51 15.54 41.56
C LYS A 9 -4.87 14.91 42.90
N VAL A 10 -4.30 13.74 43.22
CA VAL A 10 -4.55 13.04 44.49
C VAL A 10 -4.11 13.89 45.68
N LEU A 11 -2.92 14.49 45.64
CA LEU A 11 -2.42 15.35 46.72
C LEU A 11 -3.25 16.65 46.85
N HIS A 12 -3.69 17.21 45.74
CA HIS A 12 -4.58 18.37 45.74
C HIS A 12 -5.94 18.03 46.35
N ASP A 13 -6.51 16.87 46.04
CA ASP A 13 -7.78 16.40 46.61
C ASP A 13 -7.66 16.07 48.10
N ALA A 14 -6.45 15.71 48.55
CA ALA A 14 -6.09 15.57 49.96
C ALA A 14 -5.85 16.92 50.68
N GLY A 15 -6.06 18.06 50.00
CA GLY A 15 -6.00 19.41 50.59
C GLY A 15 -4.59 20.02 50.67
N TRP A 16 -3.59 19.46 49.99
CA TRP A 16 -2.23 20.00 50.02
C TRP A 16 -2.14 21.30 49.20
N SER A 17 -1.34 22.26 49.68
CA SER A 17 -1.09 23.50 48.93
C SER A 17 -0.21 23.24 47.70
N PHE A 18 -0.36 24.07 46.65
CA PHE A 18 0.44 23.92 45.42
C PHE A 18 1.96 23.94 45.66
N ARG A 19 2.42 24.69 46.66
CA ARG A 19 3.85 24.80 47.00
C ARG A 19 4.38 23.50 47.63
N GLN A 20 3.59 22.87 48.50
CA GLN A 20 3.92 21.57 49.11
C GLN A 20 3.93 20.44 48.06
N ILE A 21 2.92 20.41 47.19
CA ILE A 21 2.86 19.44 46.08
C ILE A 21 4.07 19.61 45.15
N GLY A 22 4.42 20.85 44.82
CA GLY A 22 5.60 21.15 43.99
C GLY A 22 6.91 20.70 44.64
N GLN A 23 7.07 20.90 45.96
CA GLN A 23 8.24 20.42 46.68
C GLN A 23 8.34 18.88 46.71
N ASP A 24 7.23 18.18 46.94
CA ASP A 24 7.19 16.70 46.96
C ASP A 24 7.52 16.10 45.58
N ILE A 25 6.93 16.66 44.52
CA ILE A 25 7.09 16.18 43.14
C ILE A 25 8.34 16.78 42.47
N LYS A 26 9.04 17.70 43.15
CA LYS A 26 10.21 18.44 42.65
C LYS A 26 9.92 19.25 41.37
N CYS A 27 8.79 19.94 41.34
CA CYS A 27 8.41 20.89 40.29
C CYS A 27 7.96 22.25 40.85
N SER A 28 7.85 23.28 40.01
CA SER A 28 7.40 24.60 40.47
C SER A 28 5.90 24.62 40.77
N HIS A 29 5.45 25.48 41.69
CA HIS A 29 4.02 25.61 42.01
C HIS A 29 3.17 25.95 40.77
N SER A 30 3.76 26.68 39.79
CA SER A 30 3.10 27.06 38.54
C SER A 30 2.87 25.84 37.63
N VAL A 31 3.76 24.85 37.64
CA VAL A 31 3.56 23.57 36.93
C VAL A 31 2.44 22.77 37.57
N VAL A 32 2.33 22.75 38.90
CA VAL A 32 1.22 22.12 39.63
C VAL A 32 -0.11 22.75 39.24
N LYS A 33 -0.21 24.08 39.27
CA LYS A 33 -1.41 24.83 38.84
C LYS A 33 -1.78 24.52 37.39
N TYR A 34 -0.82 24.63 36.47
CA TYR A 34 -1.04 24.33 35.05
C TYR A 34 -1.48 22.88 34.82
N ALA A 35 -0.93 21.92 35.56
CA ALA A 35 -1.33 20.52 35.46
C ALA A 35 -2.79 20.32 35.87
N LEU A 36 -3.24 20.93 36.97
CA LEU A 36 -4.63 20.87 37.42
C LEU A 36 -5.60 21.54 36.43
N GLU A 37 -5.27 22.74 35.95
CA GLU A 37 -6.06 23.46 34.93
C GLU A 37 -6.14 22.67 33.61
N SER A 38 -5.01 22.08 33.18
CA SER A 38 -4.96 21.22 32.00
C SER A 38 -5.84 19.99 32.15
N VAL A 39 -5.87 19.37 33.33
CA VAL A 39 -6.71 18.20 33.63
C VAL A 39 -8.18 18.59 33.69
N ALA A 40 -8.52 19.69 34.34
CA ALA A 40 -9.89 20.20 34.39
C ALA A 40 -10.46 20.51 33.00
N GLY A 41 -9.66 21.10 32.11
CA GLY A 41 -10.10 21.44 30.75
C GLY A 41 -10.11 20.26 29.76
N THR A 42 -9.24 19.27 29.93
CA THR A 42 -9.09 18.14 28.96
C THR A 42 -9.73 16.85 29.47
N GLY A 43 -10.04 16.73 30.76
CA GLY A 43 -10.52 15.50 31.41
C GLY A 43 -9.49 14.38 31.43
N THR A 44 -8.24 14.63 31.04
CA THR A 44 -7.20 13.60 30.93
C THR A 44 -5.91 14.03 31.63
N TYR A 45 -5.24 13.06 32.25
CA TYR A 45 -3.93 13.25 32.87
C TYR A 45 -2.77 13.14 31.87
N ARG A 46 -3.06 12.94 30.59
CA ARG A 46 -2.06 12.90 29.51
C ARG A 46 -1.62 14.31 29.15
N MET A 47 -0.32 14.46 28.90
CA MET A 47 0.18 15.67 28.23
C MET A 47 -0.45 15.75 26.84
N ARG A 48 -0.88 16.95 26.44
CA ARG A 48 -1.33 17.17 25.07
C ARG A 48 -0.15 16.98 24.13
N GLN A 49 -0.37 16.23 23.05
CA GLN A 49 0.63 16.10 22.01
C GLN A 49 0.88 17.48 21.38
N GLY A 50 2.15 17.82 21.17
CA GLY A 50 2.51 19.04 20.47
C GLY A 50 1.97 19.01 19.03
N ARG A 51 1.70 20.19 18.45
CA ARG A 51 1.20 20.31 17.08
C ARG A 51 2.17 19.76 16.02
N GLY A 52 3.46 19.66 16.36
CA GLY A 52 4.50 19.22 15.42
C GLY A 52 4.81 20.26 14.35
N ARG A 53 5.70 19.88 13.41
CA ARG A 53 6.11 20.73 12.30
C ARG A 53 5.03 20.77 11.22
N LYS A 54 4.72 21.96 10.71
CA LYS A 54 3.82 22.13 9.56
C LYS A 54 4.36 21.38 8.34
N GLN A 55 3.45 20.80 7.58
CA GLN A 55 3.77 20.04 6.38
C GLN A 55 4.10 20.98 5.21
N LYS A 56 5.06 20.61 4.35
CA LYS A 56 5.42 21.39 3.13
C LYS A 56 4.40 21.29 1.99
N LEU A 57 3.59 20.23 2.00
CA LEU A 57 2.54 19.98 1.00
C LEU A 57 1.20 20.25 1.66
N THR A 58 0.34 20.98 0.95
CA THR A 58 -1.05 21.20 1.31
C THR A 58 -1.91 20.03 0.84
N ASP A 59 -3.15 19.93 1.34
CA ASP A 59 -4.09 18.90 0.88
C ASP A 59 -4.43 19.05 -0.61
N ALA A 60 -4.41 20.28 -1.14
CA ALA A 60 -4.60 20.53 -2.57
C ALA A 60 -3.45 19.92 -3.39
N ASP A 61 -2.20 20.08 -2.94
CA ASP A 61 -1.04 19.48 -3.60
C ASP A 61 -1.12 17.96 -3.58
N VAL A 62 -1.53 17.38 -2.46
CA VAL A 62 -1.68 15.92 -2.32
C VAL A 62 -2.76 15.39 -3.27
N ARG A 63 -3.88 16.10 -3.42
CA ARG A 63 -4.92 15.76 -4.41
C ARG A 63 -4.37 15.83 -5.84
N HIS A 64 -3.62 16.88 -6.16
CA HIS A 64 -3.00 17.03 -7.47
C HIS A 64 -2.01 15.89 -7.78
N LEU A 65 -1.12 15.57 -6.84
CA LEU A 65 -0.19 14.44 -6.94
C LEU A 65 -0.92 13.10 -7.13
N LYS A 66 -2.04 12.89 -6.43
CA LYS A 66 -2.87 11.70 -6.59
C LYS A 66 -3.39 11.58 -8.02
N ILE A 67 -3.96 12.66 -8.57
CA ILE A 67 -4.45 12.68 -9.96
C ILE A 67 -3.32 12.32 -10.91
N LEU A 68 -2.19 13.02 -10.85
CA LEU A 68 -1.05 12.78 -11.73
C LEU A 68 -0.55 11.33 -11.67
N SER A 69 -0.43 10.77 -10.47
CA SER A 69 0.03 9.39 -10.27
C SER A 69 -0.98 8.34 -10.73
N THR A 70 -2.29 8.63 -10.66
CA THR A 70 -3.33 7.68 -11.08
C THR A 70 -3.61 7.72 -12.58
N SER A 71 -3.46 8.89 -13.22
CA SER A 71 -3.63 9.08 -14.66
C SER A 71 -2.53 8.37 -15.44
N ASP A 72 -1.28 8.48 -14.99
CA ASP A 72 -0.16 7.72 -15.54
C ASP A 72 0.57 6.95 -14.42
N ARG A 73 0.27 5.65 -14.35
CA ARG A 73 0.84 4.74 -13.34
C ARG A 73 2.35 4.50 -13.53
N ARG A 74 2.94 4.94 -14.64
CA ARG A 74 4.38 4.81 -14.91
C ARG A 74 5.16 6.07 -14.54
N LYS A 75 4.50 7.19 -14.25
CA LYS A 75 5.19 8.41 -13.78
C LYS A 75 5.98 8.13 -12.53
N THR A 76 7.26 8.50 -12.55
CA THR A 76 8.13 8.34 -11.39
C THR A 76 7.97 9.50 -10.42
N THR A 77 8.44 9.31 -9.18
CA THR A 77 8.49 10.41 -8.20
C THR A 77 9.42 11.54 -8.63
N ALA A 78 10.35 11.31 -9.56
CA ALA A 78 11.20 12.36 -10.12
C ALA A 78 10.41 13.24 -11.09
N ASP A 79 9.64 12.62 -11.99
CA ASP A 79 8.77 13.34 -12.93
C ASP A 79 7.73 14.18 -12.18
N LEU A 80 7.08 13.58 -11.18
CA LEU A 80 6.13 14.28 -10.31
C LEU A 80 6.78 15.43 -9.53
N GLN A 81 8.05 15.31 -9.16
CA GLN A 81 8.77 16.38 -8.49
C GLN A 81 9.01 17.56 -9.42
N VAL A 82 9.45 17.29 -10.65
CA VAL A 82 9.70 18.34 -11.66
C VAL A 82 8.39 19.07 -11.95
N GLU A 83 7.31 18.32 -12.19
CA GLU A 83 5.98 18.88 -12.48
C GLU A 83 5.46 19.73 -11.32
N LEU A 84 5.56 19.23 -10.08
CA LEU A 84 5.08 19.96 -8.91
C LEU A 84 5.92 21.19 -8.56
N ASN A 85 7.25 21.12 -8.76
CA ASN A 85 8.14 22.22 -8.44
C ASN A 85 8.20 23.28 -9.54
N ALA A 86 7.68 23.01 -10.74
CA ALA A 86 7.69 23.96 -11.85
C ALA A 86 6.94 25.27 -11.53
N SER A 87 5.86 25.19 -10.74
CA SER A 87 5.06 26.35 -10.35
C SER A 87 5.39 26.89 -8.94
N ARG A 88 6.45 26.40 -8.29
CA ARG A 88 6.80 26.74 -6.90
C ARG A 88 8.04 27.62 -6.83
N ALA A 89 8.08 28.49 -5.81
CA ALA A 89 9.28 29.24 -5.46
C ALA A 89 10.39 28.30 -4.93
N GLU A 90 11.65 28.74 -5.02
CA GLU A 90 12.84 27.94 -4.63
C GLU A 90 12.75 27.43 -3.19
N SER A 91 12.30 28.27 -2.26
CA SER A 91 12.14 27.94 -0.83
C SER A 91 11.07 26.86 -0.57
N GLU A 92 10.09 26.75 -1.46
CA GLU A 92 8.93 25.86 -1.35
C GLU A 92 9.09 24.55 -2.11
N LYS A 93 10.21 24.39 -2.83
CA LYS A 93 10.50 23.15 -3.53
C LYS A 93 10.47 21.96 -2.59
N VAL A 94 9.92 20.88 -3.13
CA VAL A 94 9.67 19.63 -2.42
C VAL A 94 10.61 18.55 -2.94
N SER A 95 11.10 17.69 -2.05
CA SER A 95 11.96 16.57 -2.42
C SER A 95 11.15 15.35 -2.90
N ARG A 96 11.75 14.53 -3.76
CA ARG A 96 11.17 13.23 -4.20
C ARG A 96 10.71 12.37 -3.02
N MET A 97 11.50 12.36 -1.94
CA MET A 97 11.19 11.59 -0.73
C MET A 97 9.92 12.08 -0.04
N THR A 98 9.70 13.39 -0.02
CA THR A 98 8.48 13.98 0.56
C THR A 98 7.24 13.59 -0.27
N ILE A 99 7.36 13.64 -1.60
CA ILE A 99 6.30 13.19 -2.51
C ILE A 99 6.01 11.70 -2.31
N SER A 100 7.04 10.85 -2.29
CA SER A 100 6.91 9.41 -2.04
C SER A 100 6.21 9.11 -0.71
N ARG A 101 6.60 9.80 0.37
CA ARG A 101 5.95 9.64 1.68
C ARG A 101 4.46 9.99 1.61
N ARG A 102 4.09 11.10 0.96
CA ARG A 102 2.68 11.47 0.80
C ARG A 102 1.89 10.49 -0.04
N LEU A 103 2.43 10.03 -1.16
CA LEU A 103 1.77 9.03 -1.99
C LEU A 103 1.53 7.73 -1.19
N ASN A 104 2.52 7.29 -0.40
CA ASN A 104 2.38 6.12 0.46
C ASN A 104 1.32 6.30 1.55
N GLU A 105 1.22 7.48 2.17
CA GLU A 105 0.14 7.82 3.13
C GLU A 105 -1.24 7.75 2.46
N GLN A 106 -1.33 8.07 1.17
CA GLN A 106 -2.54 7.91 0.35
C GLN A 106 -2.77 6.47 -0.16
N GLY A 107 -1.92 5.52 0.22
CA GLY A 107 -2.00 4.12 -0.22
C GLY A 107 -1.45 3.85 -1.62
N LEU A 108 -0.87 4.85 -2.29
CA LEU A 108 -0.27 4.71 -3.61
C LEU A 108 1.18 4.25 -3.47
N LYS A 109 1.44 3.01 -3.88
CA LYS A 109 2.77 2.40 -3.81
C LYS A 109 3.25 2.03 -5.21
N GLY A 110 4.55 2.22 -5.45
CA GLY A 110 5.20 1.73 -6.67
C GLY A 110 5.09 0.20 -6.77
N ARG A 111 4.80 -0.29 -7.99
CA ARG A 111 4.71 -1.71 -8.33
C ARG A 111 5.30 -1.93 -9.72
N VAL A 112 5.87 -3.11 -9.94
CA VAL A 112 6.28 -3.56 -11.26
C VAL A 112 5.10 -4.29 -11.90
N ALA A 113 4.72 -3.89 -13.11
CA ALA A 113 3.67 -4.56 -13.85
C ALA A 113 4.14 -5.97 -14.25
N ALA A 114 3.25 -6.96 -14.14
CA ALA A 114 3.55 -8.32 -14.60
C ALA A 114 3.85 -8.32 -16.11
N LYS A 115 4.90 -9.05 -16.51
CA LYS A 115 5.20 -9.27 -17.93
C LYS A 115 4.07 -10.10 -18.53
N LYS A 116 3.44 -9.59 -19.59
CA LYS A 116 2.39 -10.29 -20.33
C LYS A 116 2.76 -10.32 -21.80
N GLN A 117 2.45 -11.43 -22.48
CA GLN A 117 2.54 -11.50 -23.93
C GLN A 117 1.59 -10.47 -24.55
N LEU A 118 2.05 -9.81 -25.61
CA LEU A 118 1.22 -8.87 -26.37
C LEU A 118 0.20 -9.67 -27.18
N LEU A 119 -1.09 -9.51 -26.86
CA LEU A 119 -2.17 -10.18 -27.58
C LEU A 119 -2.78 -9.25 -28.62
N ARG A 120 -2.93 -9.75 -29.85
CA ARG A 120 -3.72 -9.08 -30.89
C ARG A 120 -5.22 -9.17 -30.54
N PRO A 121 -6.06 -8.21 -30.94
CA PRO A 121 -7.50 -8.22 -30.66
C PRO A 121 -8.21 -9.52 -31.08
N THR A 122 -7.84 -10.08 -32.23
CA THR A 122 -8.35 -11.36 -32.73
C THR A 122 -8.02 -12.53 -31.80
N ASN A 123 -6.79 -12.59 -31.29
CA ASN A 123 -6.35 -13.62 -30.35
C ASN A 123 -7.07 -13.49 -29.00
N ILE A 124 -7.36 -12.26 -28.55
CA ILE A 124 -8.15 -12.02 -27.33
C ILE A 124 -9.55 -12.60 -27.50
N GLN A 125 -10.22 -12.35 -28.63
CA GLN A 125 -11.56 -12.89 -28.89
C GLN A 125 -11.55 -14.42 -28.90
N LYS A 126 -10.59 -15.05 -29.59
CA LYS A 126 -10.44 -16.51 -29.61
C LYS A 126 -10.23 -17.08 -28.21
N ARG A 127 -9.32 -16.49 -27.43
CA ARG A 127 -9.04 -16.92 -26.04
C ARG A 127 -10.25 -16.75 -25.11
N LEU A 128 -11.12 -15.77 -25.35
CA LEU A 128 -12.33 -15.54 -24.55
C LEU A 128 -13.51 -16.43 -24.94
N ARG A 129 -13.52 -17.02 -26.14
CA ARG A 129 -14.62 -17.84 -26.64
C ARG A 129 -14.86 -19.06 -25.74
N LEU A 130 -13.83 -19.87 -25.51
CA LEU A 130 -13.95 -21.10 -24.74
C LEU A 130 -14.40 -20.88 -23.28
N PRO A 131 -13.83 -19.93 -22.49
CA PRO A 131 -14.34 -19.66 -21.15
C PRO A 131 -15.78 -19.16 -21.12
N ARG A 132 -16.23 -18.44 -22.15
CA ARG A 132 -17.63 -17.97 -22.24
C ARG A 132 -18.59 -19.11 -22.53
N GLU A 133 -18.27 -19.97 -23.50
CA GLU A 133 -19.08 -21.14 -23.85
C GLU A 133 -19.14 -22.16 -22.70
N ARG A 134 -18.04 -22.32 -21.96
CA ARG A 134 -17.91 -23.28 -20.86
C ARG A 134 -18.18 -22.70 -19.47
N LYS A 135 -18.68 -21.45 -19.39
CA LYS A 135 -18.95 -20.74 -18.12
C LYS A 135 -19.89 -21.51 -17.18
N HIS A 136 -20.83 -22.27 -17.75
CA HIS A 136 -21.88 -23.00 -17.03
C HIS A 136 -21.57 -24.49 -16.88
N TRP A 137 -20.35 -24.94 -17.23
CA TRP A 137 -19.98 -26.34 -17.08
C TRP A 137 -19.88 -26.74 -15.61
N THR A 138 -20.49 -27.88 -15.28
CA THR A 138 -20.42 -28.48 -13.94
C THR A 138 -19.10 -29.23 -13.75
N VAL A 139 -18.77 -29.53 -12.49
CA VAL A 139 -17.55 -30.28 -12.14
C VAL A 139 -17.49 -31.62 -12.86
N ASP A 140 -18.61 -32.33 -12.98
CA ASP A 140 -18.68 -33.62 -13.68
C ASP A 140 -18.34 -33.52 -15.19
N VAL A 141 -18.63 -32.38 -15.82
CA VAL A 141 -18.26 -32.12 -17.21
C VAL A 141 -16.77 -31.81 -17.31
N TRP A 142 -16.22 -31.04 -16.37
CA TRP A 142 -14.77 -30.77 -16.31
C TRP A 142 -13.94 -32.04 -16.05
N ASN A 143 -14.45 -32.98 -15.24
CA ASN A 143 -13.79 -34.26 -14.97
C ASN A 143 -13.63 -35.14 -16.21
N LYS A 144 -14.36 -34.86 -17.29
CA LYS A 144 -14.25 -35.58 -18.57
C LYS A 144 -13.27 -34.91 -19.53
N VAL A 145 -12.73 -33.74 -19.21
CA VAL A 145 -11.82 -33.00 -20.08
C VAL A 145 -10.38 -33.47 -19.84
N LEU A 146 -9.76 -34.02 -20.88
CA LEU A 146 -8.32 -34.26 -20.90
C LEU A 146 -7.59 -32.98 -21.32
N TRP A 147 -6.58 -32.59 -20.55
CA TRP A 147 -5.70 -31.46 -20.88
C TRP A 147 -4.34 -32.00 -21.30
N THR A 148 -3.91 -31.62 -22.50
CA THR A 148 -2.56 -31.91 -23.02
C THR A 148 -1.91 -30.59 -23.40
N ASP A 149 -0.66 -30.41 -23.00
CA ASP A 149 0.18 -29.30 -23.43
C ASP A 149 1.59 -29.84 -23.68
N GLU A 150 2.28 -29.23 -24.63
CA GLU A 150 3.67 -29.57 -24.95
C GLU A 150 4.57 -28.50 -24.37
N SER A 151 5.50 -28.90 -23.49
CA SER A 151 6.52 -28.02 -22.96
C SER A 151 7.90 -28.50 -23.40
N GLU A 152 8.69 -27.60 -23.96
CA GLU A 152 10.10 -27.87 -24.25
C GLU A 152 10.86 -28.02 -22.92
N VAL A 153 11.48 -29.18 -22.71
CA VAL A 153 12.38 -29.43 -21.59
C VAL A 153 13.80 -29.32 -22.12
N PHE A 154 14.53 -28.31 -21.67
CA PHE A 154 15.95 -28.16 -21.98
C PHE A 154 16.75 -28.87 -20.89
N ASP A 155 17.35 -30.02 -21.21
CA ASP A 155 18.42 -30.58 -20.39
C ASP A 155 19.73 -29.83 -20.68
N GLN A 156 20.52 -29.57 -19.65
CA GLN A 156 21.75 -28.80 -19.77
C GLN A 156 22.83 -29.62 -20.47
N GLY A 157 22.84 -29.67 -21.80
CA GLY A 157 24.02 -30.13 -22.54
C GLY A 157 23.80 -30.66 -23.94
N GLU A 158 22.88 -31.58 -24.17
CA GLU A 158 22.71 -32.21 -25.48
C GLU A 158 21.24 -32.55 -25.76
N GLY A 159 20.71 -32.01 -26.86
CA GLY A 159 19.31 -32.20 -27.25
C GLY A 159 19.06 -33.61 -27.75
N ILE A 160 18.51 -34.47 -26.89
CA ILE A 160 17.98 -35.79 -27.28
C ILE A 160 16.48 -35.63 -27.56
N TRP A 161 16.08 -35.79 -28.82
CA TRP A 161 14.68 -35.89 -29.20
C TRP A 161 14.11 -37.22 -28.70
N SER A 162 13.38 -37.19 -27.59
CA SER A 162 12.61 -38.35 -27.14
C SER A 162 11.29 -38.38 -27.91
N THR A 163 11.21 -39.14 -28.99
CA THR A 163 9.90 -39.47 -29.58
C THR A 163 9.23 -40.47 -28.66
N GLY A 164 8.24 -40.00 -27.89
CA GLY A 164 7.33 -40.86 -27.14
C GLY A 164 6.40 -41.59 -28.10
N THR A 165 6.92 -42.59 -28.81
CA THR A 165 6.12 -43.54 -29.59
C THR A 165 6.52 -44.96 -29.24
N ASP A 166 6.23 -45.37 -28.00
CA ASP A 166 6.02 -46.77 -27.69
C ASP A 166 4.52 -47.02 -27.57
N GLY A 167 3.95 -47.49 -28.69
CA GLY A 167 2.77 -48.34 -28.69
C GLY A 167 1.40 -47.68 -28.56
N LEU A 168 0.96 -46.91 -29.55
CA LEU A 168 -0.47 -46.86 -29.91
C LEU A 168 -0.64 -46.78 -31.44
N ASP A 169 -1.39 -47.76 -31.94
CA ASP A 169 -1.80 -47.99 -33.32
C ASP A 169 -2.44 -46.75 -33.94
N LYS A 170 -1.89 -46.28 -35.07
CA LYS A 170 -2.44 -45.17 -35.86
C LYS A 170 -3.40 -45.74 -36.91
N SER A 171 -4.54 -46.21 -36.45
CA SER A 171 -5.72 -46.39 -37.29
C SER A 171 -6.92 -45.68 -36.67
N GLU A 172 -6.97 -44.35 -36.80
CA GLU A 172 -8.19 -43.61 -37.10
C GLU A 172 -7.82 -42.14 -37.29
N SER A 173 -7.63 -41.79 -38.55
CA SER A 173 -7.59 -40.40 -38.97
C SER A 173 -9.02 -39.85 -39.01
N ARG A 174 -9.14 -38.60 -38.54
CA ARG A 174 -10.14 -37.59 -38.91
C ARG A 174 -11.26 -37.35 -37.88
N LEU A 175 -11.56 -36.05 -37.74
CA LEU A 175 -12.60 -35.37 -36.93
C LEU A 175 -12.09 -35.00 -35.52
N GLU A 176 -11.91 -33.74 -35.11
CA GLU A 176 -12.32 -32.42 -35.61
C GLU A 176 -11.28 -31.38 -35.20
N SER A 177 -10.87 -30.54 -36.14
CA SER A 177 -10.06 -29.34 -35.91
C SER A 177 -10.94 -28.17 -35.48
N TYR A 178 -10.56 -27.48 -34.39
CA TYR A 178 -11.11 -26.19 -33.97
C TYR A 178 -10.04 -25.08 -34.02
#